data_AF-A0ABD0PG10-F1
#
_entry.id   AF-A0ABD0PG10-F1
#
_cell.length_a   1.000
_cell.length_b   1.000
_cell.length_c   1.000
_cell.angle_alpha   90.00
_cell.angle_beta   90.00
_cell.angle_gamma   90.00
#
_symmetry.space_group_name_H-M   'P 1'
#
loop_
_entity.id
_entity.type
_entity.pdbx_description
1 polymer ?
#
loop_
_entity_poly.entity_id
_entity_poly.type
_entity_poly.pdbx_seq_one_letter_code
_entity_poly.pdbx_strand_id
1 'polypeptide(L)' 'RHGFTVIVDMRGSKWDSIKPLLKILQESFPSCIHVALIIKPDNFWQKQRTNFGSS' A
#
# COMPACT_ATOMS: atom_id res chain seq x y z
N ARG A 1 -10.89 17.38 14.21
CA ARG A 1 -10.65 16.91 12.82
C ARG A 1 -10.89 15.40 12.80
N HIS A 2 -11.75 14.90 11.92
CA HIS A 2 -11.99 13.46 11.79
C HIS A 2 -11.31 12.98 10.51
N GLY A 3 -10.22 12.23 10.67
CA GLY A 3 -9.61 11.47 9.57
C GLY A 3 -10.22 10.08 9.47
N PHE A 4 -9.74 9.29 8.52
CA PHE A 4 -10.26 7.97 8.22
C PHE A 4 -9.15 6.93 8.04
N THR A 5 -9.57 5.67 8.10
CA THR A 5 -8.75 4.50 7.81
C THR A 5 -9.14 3.96 6.45
N VAL A 6 -8.16 3.62 5.63
CA VAL A 6 -8.37 2.97 4.34
C VAL A 6 -8.06 1.49 4.45
N ILE A 7 -8.96 0.64 3.97
CA ILE A 7 -8.71 -0.79 3.79
C ILE A 7 -8.62 -1.04 2.29
N VAL A 8 -7.46 -1.51 1.83
CA VAL A 8 -7.22 -1.88 0.44
C VAL A 8 -7.22 -3.39 0.34
N ASP A 9 -8.24 -3.92 -0.33
CA ASP A 9 -8.29 -5.35 -0.64
C ASP A 9 -7.44 -5.65 -1.89
N MET A 10 -6.31 -6.31 -1.69
CA MET A 10 -5.39 -6.67 -2.77
C MET A 10 -5.45 -8.17 -3.13
N ARG A 11 -6.40 -8.95 -2.59
CA ARG A 11 -6.55 -10.38 -2.94
C ARG A 11 -6.80 -10.54 -4.45
N GLY A 12 -6.14 -11.52 -5.09
CA GLY A 12 -6.20 -11.72 -6.54
C GLY A 12 -5.54 -10.62 -7.40
N SER A 13 -4.93 -9.59 -6.78
CA SER A 13 -4.28 -8.48 -7.47
C SER A 13 -2.75 -8.56 -7.37
N LYS A 14 -2.05 -7.93 -8.32
CA LYS A 14 -0.57 -7.83 -8.29
C LYS A 14 -0.12 -6.80 -7.25
N TRP A 15 0.96 -7.08 -6.53
CA TRP A 15 1.53 -6.14 -5.55
C TRP A 15 1.99 -4.83 -6.20
N ASP A 16 2.45 -4.85 -7.45
CA ASP A 16 3.03 -3.68 -8.12
C ASP A 16 2.07 -2.49 -8.23
N SER A 17 0.75 -2.72 -8.19
CA SER A 17 -0.25 -1.64 -8.23
C SER A 17 -0.44 -0.92 -6.89
N ILE A 18 0.07 -1.44 -5.76
CA ILE A 18 -0.18 -0.84 -4.44
C ILE A 18 0.58 0.47 -4.25
N LYS A 19 1.82 0.55 -4.73
CA LYS A 19 2.68 1.73 -4.58
C LYS A 19 2.06 2.99 -5.21
N PRO A 20 1.64 2.97 -6.49
CA PRO A 20 0.99 4.13 -7.08
C PRO A 20 -0.35 4.47 -6.40
N LEU A 21 -1.12 3.46 -5.96
CA LEU A 21 -2.37 3.70 -5.23
C LEU A 21 -2.15 4.45 -3.91
N LEU A 22 -1.18 4.01 -3.09
CA LEU A 22 -0.86 4.68 -1.83
C LEU A 22 -0.36 6.12 -2.04
N LYS A 23 0.41 6.35 -3.11
CA LYS A 23 0.87 7.70 -3.48
C LYS A 23 -0.32 8.62 -3.79
N ILE A 24 -1.25 8.17 -4.63
CA ILE A 24 -2.44 8.95 -5.00
C ILE A 24 -3.31 9.23 -3.77
N LEU A 25 -3.49 8.26 -2.88
CA LEU A 25 -4.25 8.44 -1.64
C LEU A 25 -3.62 9.52 -0.74
N GLN A 26 -2.29 9.51 -0.61
CA GLN A 26 -1.56 10.51 0.15
C GLN A 26 -1.69 11.92 -0.46
N GLU A 27 -1.57 12.03 -1.78
CA GLU A 27 -1.69 13.30 -2.51
C GLU A 27 -3.12 13.86 -2.50
N SER A 28 -4.13 12.98 -2.56
CA SER A 28 -5.54 13.38 -2.61
C SER A 28 -6.12 13.75 -1.24
N PHE A 29 -5.63 13.11 -0.17
CA PHE A 29 -6.18 13.24 1.18
C PHE A 29 -5.09 13.57 2.22
N PRO A 30 -4.35 14.68 2.03
CA PRO A 30 -3.24 15.02 2.91
C PRO A 30 -3.72 15.20 4.35
N SER A 31 -3.07 14.51 5.28
CA SER A 31 -3.39 14.54 6.73
C SER A 31 -4.79 14.06 7.12
N CYS A 32 -5.55 13.46 6.20
CA CYS A 32 -6.86 12.89 6.48
C CYS A 32 -6.83 11.37 6.65
N ILE A 33 -5.81 10.68 6.13
CA ILE A 33 -5.62 9.24 6.29
C ILE A 33 -4.72 8.98 7.49
N HIS A 34 -5.25 8.34 8.52
CA HIS A 34 -4.46 7.97 9.70
C HIS A 34 -3.71 6.65 9.49
N VAL A 35 -4.34 5.70 8.82
CA VAL A 35 -3.82 4.35 8.61
C VAL A 35 -4.33 3.81 7.27
N ALA A 36 -3.47 3.13 6.52
CA ALA A 36 -3.84 2.30 5.37
C ALA A 36 -3.52 0.83 5.68
N LEU A 37 -4.54 -0.02 5.69
CA LEU A 37 -4.44 -1.46 5.90
C LEU A 37 -4.56 -2.17 4.55
N ILE A 38 -3.62 -3.07 4.27
CA ILE A 38 -3.59 -3.80 3.00
C ILE A 38 -3.89 -5.27 3.29
N ILE A 39 -4.96 -5.79 2.70
CA ILE A 39 -5.27 -7.22 2.74
C ILE A 39 -4.41 -7.88 1.68
N LYS A 40 -3.51 -8.76 2.13
CA LYS A 40 -2.42 -9.37 1.37
C LYS A 40 -2.83 -9.85 -0.05
N PRO A 41 -2.12 -9.45 -1.12
CA PRO A 41 -2.23 -10.13 -2.41
C PRO A 41 -1.61 -11.53 -2.35
N ASP A 42 -2.04 -12.43 -3.23
CA ASP A 42 -1.40 -13.72 -3.39
C ASP A 42 0.11 -13.53 -3.65
N ASN A 43 0.93 -14.45 -3.14
CA ASN A 43 2.40 -14.41 -3.25
C ASN A 43 3.16 -13.30 -2.49
N PHE A 44 2.53 -12.49 -1.61
CA PHE A 44 3.25 -11.50 -0.77
C PHE A 44 4.46 -12.05 0.04
N TRP A 45 4.41 -13.33 0.47
CA TRP A 45 5.54 -13.99 1.16
C TRP A 45 6.48 -14.74 0.21
N GLN A 46 6.18 -14.79 -1.09
CA GLN A 46 7.11 -15.37 -2.06
C GLN A 46 8.24 -14.36 -2.26
N LYS A 47 9.40 -14.70 -1.71
CA LYS A 47 10.67 -13.98 -1.82
C LYS A 47 10.93 -13.53 -3.27
N GLN A 48 10.58 -12.30 -3.62
CA GLN A 48 11.48 -11.50 -4.44
C GLN A 48 12.35 -10.70 -3.49
N ARG A 49 13.65 -11.03 -3.46
CA ARG A 49 14.67 -10.21 -2.80
C ARG A 49 14.54 -8.79 -3.34
N THR A 50 13.92 -7.90 -2.59
CA THR A 50 13.98 -6.48 -2.87
C THR A 50 15.38 -6.06 -2.41
N ASN A 51 16.33 -6.03 -3.34
CA ASN A 51 17.65 -5.47 -3.07
C ASN A 51 17.45 -3.98 -2.75
N PHE A 52 17.44 -3.64 -1.46
CA PHE A 52 17.81 -2.30 -1.02
C PHE A 52 19.32 -2.21 -1.23
N GLY A 53 19.74 -1.78 -2.42
CA GLY A 53 21.11 -1.35 -2.63
C GLY A 53 21.40 -0.20 -1.67
N SER A 54 22.35 -0.40 -0.78
CA SER A 54 22.94 0.62 0.07
C SER A 54 24.05 1.34 -0.69
N SER A 55 24.03 2.67 -0.57
CA SER A 55 25.03 3.69 -0.96
C SER A 55 25.16 4.02 -2.45
#